data_AF-A0A1Y1JYC6-F1
#
_entry.id   AF-A0A1Y1JYC6-F1
#
_cell.length_a   1.000
_cell.length_b   1.000
_cell.length_c   1.000
_cell.angle_alpha   90.00
_cell.angle_beta   90.00
_cell.angle_gamma   90.00
#
_symmetry.space_group_name_H-M   'P 1'
#
loop_
_entity.id
_entity.type
_entity.pdbx_description
1 polymer ?
#
loop_
_entity_poly.entity_id
_entity_poly.type
_entity_poly.pdbx_seq_one_letter_code
_entity_poly.pdbx_strand_id
1 'polypeptide(L)'
;RNLRLKVPLKTTNVKLLPYASKFKLHPVGTVTLNCAATNGHSSQVDFVVLDEQVKPILGLTDCVNLHLVKRLDAINCLNSKEEVMKKYSEVFKGVGCMPGKHHITLNPQIQPVINS
;
A
#
# COMPACT_ATOMS: atom_id res chain seq x y z
N ARG A 1 21.03 -32.62 4.86
CA ARG A 1 22.32 -31.93 5.16
C ARG A 1 21.97 -30.84 6.19
N ASN A 2 22.34 -31.01 7.46
CA ASN A 2 21.86 -30.16 8.57
C ASN A 2 22.26 -28.68 8.39
N LEU A 3 21.27 -27.78 8.32
CA LEU A 3 21.46 -26.33 8.42
C LEU A 3 22.04 -26.00 9.81
N ARG A 4 23.36 -25.78 9.89
CA ARG A 4 24.02 -25.29 11.11
C ARG A 4 23.76 -23.79 11.26
N LEU A 5 22.53 -23.43 11.59
CA LEU A 5 22.23 -22.08 12.07
C LEU A 5 22.93 -21.89 13.42
N LYS A 6 23.77 -20.84 13.53
CA LYS A 6 24.39 -20.44 14.81
C LYS A 6 23.38 -19.83 15.79
N VAL A 7 22.15 -19.57 15.34
CA VAL A 7 21.07 -18.95 16.11
C VAL A 7 19.99 -20.01 16.35
N PRO A 8 19.53 -20.20 17.60
CA PRO A 8 18.47 -21.15 17.90
C PRO A 8 17.16 -20.72 17.25
N LEU A 9 16.44 -21.69 16.68
CA LEU A 9 15.11 -21.46 16.12
C LEU A 9 14.09 -21.30 17.25
N LYS A 10 13.17 -20.35 17.07
CA LYS A 10 11.99 -20.21 17.93
C LYS A 10 10.89 -21.14 17.45
N THR A 11 10.13 -21.71 18.37
CA THR A 11 8.95 -22.52 18.04
C THR A 11 7.90 -21.66 17.35
N THR A 12 7.16 -22.24 16.41
CA THR A 12 6.16 -21.51 15.64
C THR A 12 4.91 -22.35 15.39
N ASN A 13 3.75 -21.69 15.45
CA ASN A 13 2.45 -22.26 15.09
C ASN A 13 1.97 -21.77 13.71
N VAL A 14 2.84 -21.10 12.95
CA VAL A 14 2.53 -20.58 11.61
C VAL A 14 2.27 -21.76 10.67
N LYS A 15 1.15 -21.71 9.94
CA LYS A 15 0.82 -22.67 8.89
C LYS A 15 1.16 -22.05 7.54
N LEU A 16 2.05 -22.68 6.78
CA LEU A 16 2.41 -22.22 5.45
C LEU A 16 1.60 -22.98 4.40
N LEU A 17 0.82 -22.20 3.63
CA LEU A 17 -0.02 -22.69 2.55
C LEU A 17 0.47 -22.06 1.23
N PRO A 18 0.94 -22.87 0.27
CA PRO A 18 1.28 -22.38 -1.05
C PRO A 18 0.05 -21.86 -1.78
N TYR A 19 0.21 -20.79 -2.57
CA TYR A 19 -0.89 -20.18 -3.31
C TYR A 19 -1.53 -21.12 -4.33
N ALA A 20 -0.71 -21.88 -5.08
CA ALA A 20 -1.15 -22.67 -6.23
C ALA A 20 -1.31 -24.17 -5.96
N SER A 21 -0.95 -24.66 -4.76
CA SER A 21 -0.91 -26.10 -4.48
C SER A 21 -1.57 -26.44 -3.15
N LYS A 22 -2.16 -27.63 -3.07
CA LYS A 22 -2.76 -28.16 -1.84
C LYS A 22 -1.74 -28.78 -0.88
N PHE A 23 -0.45 -28.81 -1.24
CA PHE A 23 0.59 -29.33 -0.36
C PHE A 23 0.81 -28.39 0.83
N LYS A 24 1.11 -28.95 2.00
CA LYS A 24 1.34 -28.18 3.23
C LYS A 24 2.83 -28.11 3.48
N LEU A 25 3.34 -26.90 3.68
CA LEU A 25 4.71 -26.69 4.10
C LEU A 25 4.76 -26.77 5.63
N HIS A 26 5.77 -27.47 6.16
CA HIS A 26 5.96 -27.68 7.59
C HIS A 26 7.14 -26.85 8.09
N PRO A 27 6.90 -25.70 8.76
CA PRO A 27 7.97 -24.93 9.38
C PRO A 27 8.69 -25.70 10.47
N VAL A 28 10.02 -25.57 10.48
CA VAL A 28 10.89 -26.03 11.56
C VAL A 28 10.88 -25.03 12.72
N GLY A 29 10.70 -23.75 12.40
CA GLY A 29 10.72 -22.66 13.38
C GLY A 29 10.78 -21.30 12.72
N THR A 30 11.01 -20.27 13.53
CA THR A 30 11.30 -18.92 13.06
C THR A 30 12.66 -18.42 13.57
N VAL A 31 13.26 -17.49 12.83
CA VAL A 31 14.53 -16.87 13.21
C VAL A 31 14.56 -15.43 12.75
N THR A 32 15.09 -14.54 13.60
CA THR A 32 15.37 -13.15 13.24
C THR A 32 16.82 -13.05 12.78
N LEU A 33 17.05 -12.54 11.58
CA LEU A 33 18.38 -12.37 11.01
C LEU A 33 18.65 -10.89 10.70
N ASN A 34 19.89 -10.45 10.92
CA ASN A 34 20.35 -9.15 10.44
C ASN A 34 20.71 -9.30 8.96
N CYS A 35 19.88 -8.76 8.08
CA CYS A 35 20.10 -8.78 6.64
C CYS A 35 20.75 -7.47 6.19
N ALA A 36 21.77 -7.58 5.33
CA ALA A 36 22.38 -6.45 4.66
C ALA A 36 22.17 -6.59 3.16
N ALA A 37 21.69 -5.52 2.53
CA ALA A 37 21.55 -5.41 1.10
C ALA A 37 22.81 -4.78 0.48
N THR A 38 23.06 -5.08 -0.80
CA THR A 38 24.23 -4.57 -1.54
C THR A 38 24.24 -3.06 -1.72
N ASN A 39 23.09 -2.41 -1.53
CA ASN A 39 22.93 -0.96 -1.51
C ASN A 39 23.40 -0.31 -0.18
N GLY A 40 23.97 -1.08 0.75
CA GLY A 40 24.48 -0.59 2.03
C GLY A 40 23.44 -0.48 3.14
N HIS A 41 22.17 -0.78 2.87
CA HIS A 41 21.11 -0.77 3.87
C HIS A 41 21.02 -2.12 4.60
N SER A 42 20.70 -2.09 5.89
CA SER A 42 20.53 -3.29 6.70
C SER A 42 19.28 -3.21 7.57
N SER A 43 18.60 -4.33 7.76
CA SER A 43 17.42 -4.45 8.62
C SER A 43 17.39 -5.82 9.28
N GLN A 44 16.77 -5.91 10.47
CA GLN A 44 16.36 -7.20 11.02
C GLN A 44 15.15 -7.71 10.25
N VAL A 45 15.17 -9.00 9.90
CA VAL A 45 14.09 -9.66 9.16
C VAL A 45 13.76 -10.98 9.84
N ASP A 46 12.46 -11.22 10.06
CA ASP A 46 11.95 -12.48 10.61
C ASP A 46 11.65 -13.48 9.49
N PHE A 47 12.31 -14.64 9.56
CA PHE A 47 12.12 -15.73 8.62
C PHE A 47 11.36 -16.88 9.26
N VAL A 48 10.47 -17.49 8.47
CA VAL A 48 9.94 -18.83 8.73
C VAL A 48 10.85 -19.83 8.02
N VAL A 49 11.40 -20.78 8.79
CA VAL A 49 12.42 -21.72 8.30
C VAL A 49 11.79 -23.06 7.93
N LEU A 50 12.14 -23.56 6.75
CA LEU A 50 11.79 -24.88 6.25
C LEU A 50 13.05 -25.76 6.19
N ASP A 51 12.91 -27.07 6.43
CA ASP A 51 13.99 -28.05 6.19
C ASP A 51 13.97 -28.53 4.72
N GLU A 52 13.83 -27.58 3.81
CA GLU A 52 13.78 -27.80 2.37
C GLU A 52 14.71 -26.81 1.67
N GLN A 53 15.30 -27.23 0.55
CA GLN A 53 16.17 -26.37 -0.23
C GLN A 53 15.34 -25.46 -1.13
N VAL A 54 14.89 -24.34 -0.57
CA VAL A 54 14.07 -23.34 -1.25
C VAL A 54 14.79 -22.01 -1.38
N LYS A 55 14.40 -21.20 -2.36
CA LYS A 55 14.85 -19.81 -2.46
C LYS A 55 14.11 -18.99 -1.39
N PRO A 56 14.81 -18.27 -0.50
CA PRO A 56 14.16 -17.43 0.49
C PRO A 56 13.40 -16.28 -0.20
N ILE A 57 12.29 -15.90 0.41
CA ILE A 57 11.42 -14.82 -0.07
C ILE A 57 11.39 -13.74 1.01
N LEU A 58 11.34 -12.48 0.59
CA LEU A 58 11.17 -11.33 1.46
C LEU A 58 9.76 -10.77 1.33
N GLY A 59 9.18 -10.36 2.46
CA GLY A 59 7.92 -9.65 2.47
C GLY A 59 8.08 -8.25 1.86
N LEU A 60 6.96 -7.66 1.41
CA LEU A 60 6.97 -6.30 0.88
C LEU A 60 7.53 -5.30 1.90
N THR A 61 7.12 -5.42 3.16
CA THR A 61 7.60 -4.55 4.25
C THR A 61 9.13 -4.63 4.41
N ASP A 62 9.69 -5.84 4.38
CA ASP A 62 11.14 -6.04 4.52
C ASP A 62 11.89 -5.48 3.31
N CYS A 63 11.36 -5.69 2.09
CA CYS A 63 11.92 -5.11 0.87
C CYS A 63 11.93 -3.58 0.89
N VAL A 64 10.90 -2.94 1.45
CA VAL A 64 10.84 -1.48 1.62
C VAL A 64 11.86 -1.02 2.66
N ASN A 65 11.93 -1.69 3.81
CA ASN A 65 12.90 -1.37 4.88
C ASN A 65 14.36 -1.54 4.43
N LEU A 66 14.63 -2.52 3.55
CA LEU A 66 15.94 -2.74 2.94
C LEU A 66 16.21 -1.85 1.71
N HIS A 67 15.30 -0.93 1.38
CA HIS A 67 15.41 -0.05 0.21
C HIS A 67 15.60 -0.82 -1.11
N LEU A 68 15.03 -2.03 -1.22
CA LEU A 68 15.08 -2.87 -2.43
C LEU A 68 14.00 -2.46 -3.45
N VAL A 69 12.94 -1.82 -2.99
CA VAL A 69 11.82 -1.37 -3.82
C VAL A 69 11.63 0.13 -3.63
N LYS A 70 11.63 0.88 -4.73
CA LYS A 70 11.36 2.32 -4.75
C LYS A 70 10.08 2.58 -5.55
N ARG A 71 9.11 3.26 -4.95
CA ARG A 71 7.96 3.80 -5.69
C ARG A 71 8.36 5.15 -6.27
N LEU A 72 8.51 5.23 -7.59
CA LEU A 72 8.90 6.46 -8.28
C LEU A 72 7.69 7.40 -8.43
N ASP A 73 6.57 6.86 -8.91
CA ASP A 73 5.30 7.58 -9.06
C ASP A 73 4.35 7.25 -7.92
N ALA A 74 4.83 7.37 -6.68
CA ALA A 74 3.92 7.34 -5.54
C ALA A 74 3.00 8.56 -5.65
N ILE A 75 1.79 8.35 -6.15
CA ILE A 75 0.72 9.32 -5.94
C ILE A 75 0.59 9.41 -4.43
N ASN A 76 0.96 10.56 -3.85
CA ASN A 76 0.58 10.89 -2.48
C ASN A 76 -0.95 10.92 -2.49
N CYS A 77 -1.55 9.76 -2.23
CA CYS A 77 -2.97 9.63 -2.05
C CYS A 77 -3.32 10.62 -0.96
N LEU A 78 -4.13 11.62 -1.30
CA LEU A 78 -4.83 12.39 -0.28
C LEU A 78 -5.68 11.35 0.42
N ASN A 79 -5.30 10.99 1.65
CA ASN A 79 -5.80 9.79 2.31
C ASN A 79 -7.17 10.04 2.95
N SER A 80 -7.67 11.27 2.83
CA SER A 80 -8.94 11.68 3.39
C SER A 80 -9.65 12.69 2.49
N LYS A 81 -10.97 12.74 2.64
CA LYS A 81 -11.84 13.73 1.99
C LYS A 81 -11.42 15.14 2.38
N GLU A 82 -11.00 15.34 3.62
CA GLU A 82 -10.59 16.62 4.19
C GLU A 82 -9.32 17.15 3.51
N GLU A 83 -8.36 16.28 3.23
CA GLU A 83 -7.13 16.64 2.50
C GLU A 83 -7.44 17.06 1.06
N VAL A 84 -8.36 16.37 0.39
CA VAL A 84 -8.83 16.73 -0.96
C VAL A 84 -9.53 18.08 -0.97
N MET A 85 -10.47 18.28 -0.05
CA MET A 85 -11.24 19.52 0.10
C MET A 85 -10.33 20.71 0.41
N LYS A 86 -9.32 20.51 1.26
CA LYS A 86 -8.35 21.55 1.60
C LYS A 86 -7.45 21.89 0.42
N LYS A 87 -6.96 20.87 -0.30
CA LYS A 87 -6.02 21.07 -1.42
C LYS A 87 -6.68 21.76 -2.61
N TYR A 88 -7.94 21.44 -2.89
CA TYR A 88 -8.68 21.96 -4.05
C TYR A 88 -9.85 22.85 -3.62
N SER A 89 -9.65 23.66 -2.58
CA SER A 89 -10.71 24.46 -1.95
C SER A 89 -11.41 25.40 -2.94
N GLU A 90 -10.69 25.89 -3.94
CA GLU A 90 -11.18 26.76 -5.01
C GLU A 90 -12.21 26.08 -5.93
N VAL A 91 -12.08 24.77 -6.16
CA VAL A 91 -13.08 24.00 -6.94
C VAL A 91 -14.41 23.94 -6.19
N PHE A 92 -14.37 23.84 -4.86
CA PHE A 92 -15.54 23.74 -4.01
C PHE A 92 -16.16 25.10 -3.63
N LYS A 93 -15.41 26.20 -3.78
CA LYS A 93 -15.95 27.57 -3.67
C LYS A 93 -16.79 27.97 -4.89
N GLY A 94 -16.65 27.24 -6.00
CA GLY A 94 -17.28 27.57 -7.29
C GLY A 94 -16.45 28.57 -8.10
N VAL A 95 -16.47 28.44 -9.42
CA VAL A 95 -15.67 29.23 -10.37
C VAL A 95 -16.12 30.68 -10.54
N GLY A 96 -17.15 31.14 -9.81
CA GLY A 96 -17.59 32.52 -9.89
C GLY A 96 -18.81 32.82 -9.05
N CYS A 97 -18.67 33.79 -8.14
CA CYS A 97 -19.77 34.67 -7.79
C CYS A 97 -19.77 35.80 -8.82
N MET A 98 -20.84 35.94 -9.60
CA MET A 98 -20.99 37.09 -10.48
C MET A 98 -21.06 38.36 -9.61
N PRO A 99 -20.18 39.36 -9.81
CA PRO A 99 -20.13 40.52 -8.93
C PRO A 99 -21.37 41.40 -9.13
N GLY A 100 -22.10 41.63 -8.04
CA GLY A 100 -23.24 42.55 -8.02
C GLY A 100 -24.59 41.87 -7.77
N LYS A 101 -25.65 42.68 -7.68
CA LYS A 101 -27.03 42.18 -7.65
C LYS A 101 -27.51 41.97 -9.08
N HIS A 102 -27.93 40.76 -9.38
CA HIS A 102 -28.51 40.42 -10.68
C HIS A 102 -29.99 40.12 -10.52
N HIS A 103 -30.78 40.65 -11.46
CA HIS A 103 -32.20 40.36 -11.55
C HIS A 103 -32.44 39.58 -12.84
N ILE A 104 -32.89 38.33 -12.70
CA ILE A 104 -33.25 37.48 -13.83
C ILE A 104 -34.75 37.65 -14.04
N THR A 105 -35.15 38.14 -15.21
CA THR A 105 -36.55 38.28 -15.60
C THR A 105 -36.85 37.31 -16.74
N LEU A 106 -37.96 36.59 -16.62
CA LEU A 106 -38.46 35.74 -17.71
C LEU A 106 -39.14 36.65 -18.75
N ASN A 107 -38.82 36.43 -20.03
CA ASN A 107 -39.55 37.10 -21.10
C ASN A 107 -41.01 36.58 -21.09
N PRO A 108 -42.01 37.46 -20.86
CA PRO A 108 -43.41 37.04 -20.75
C PRO A 108 -43.98 36.48 -22.06
N GLN A 109 -43.30 36.68 -23.20
CA GLN A 109 -43.68 36.13 -24.50
C GLN A 109 -43.15 34.70 -24.73
N ILE A 110 -42.32 34.18 -23.83
CA ILE A 110 -41.69 32.86 -23.97
C ILE A 110 -42.32 31.92 -22.93
N GLN A 111 -43.03 30.89 -23.41
CA GLN A 111 -43.53 29.83 -22.53
C GLN A 111 -42.37 28.86 -22.19
N PRO A 112 -42.12 28.56 -20.90
CA PRO A 112 -41.13 27.55 -20.53
C PRO A 112 -41.52 26.19 -21.10
N VAL A 113 -40.64 25.59 -21.88
CA VAL A 113 -40.83 24.23 -22.39
C VAL A 113 -40.11 23.26 -21.47
N ILE A 114 -40.84 22.29 -20.93
CA ILE A 114 -40.26 21.16 -20.21
C ILE A 114 -39.87 20.12 -21.27
N ASN A 115 -38.57 19.93 -21.48
CA ASN A 115 -38.09 18.75 -22.20
C ASN A 115 -37.87 17.63 -21.19
N SER A 116 -38.77 16.64 -21.23
CA SER A 116 -38.64 15.33 -20.59
C SER A 116 -37.72 14.41 -21.37
#